data_AF-A0A6G2VPG9-F1
#
_entry.id   AF-A0A6G2VPG9-F1
#
_cell.length_a   1.000
_cell.length_b   1.000
_cell.length_c   1.000
_cell.angle_alpha   90.00
_cell.angle_beta   90.00
_cell.angle_gamma   90.00
#
_symmetry.space_group_name_H-M   'P 1'
#
loop_
_entity.id
_entity.type
_entity.pdbx_description
1 polymer ?
#
loop_
_entity_poly.entity_id
_entity_poly.type
_entity_poly.pdbx_seq_one_letter_code
_entity_poly.pdbx_strand_id
1 'polypeptide(L)'
;TSGARRARRRDRRVYTRSHPVLFALLALSRRRAVTRLGGTVLVHGGEAYRQALTRVPLDRTAPGTTGGAALELAAGEALFDQQGSGHRAARRAVADPLGAAGVQRLRPVWREVLDRRIAPLGAGRDVDLVPLARELAGATVRALLDAPG
;
A
#
# COMPACT_ATOMS: atom_id res chain seq x y z
N THR A 1 23.90 -5.43 11.67
CA THR A 1 24.14 -4.67 10.41
C THR A 1 24.66 -5.46 9.20
N SER A 2 24.72 -6.81 9.21
CA SER A 2 24.84 -7.61 7.96
C SER A 2 23.47 -8.00 7.39
N GLY A 3 22.54 -8.42 8.26
CA GLY A 3 21.19 -8.83 7.91
C GLY A 3 20.36 -7.76 7.19
N ALA A 4 20.30 -6.55 7.72
CA ALA A 4 19.55 -5.44 7.10
C ALA A 4 20.02 -5.10 5.67
N ARG A 5 21.33 -5.19 5.39
CA ARG A 5 21.89 -4.98 4.05
C ARG A 5 21.48 -6.11 3.09
N ARG A 6 21.51 -7.35 3.58
CA ARG A 6 21.07 -8.53 2.81
C ARG A 6 19.57 -8.47 2.50
N ALA A 7 18.75 -8.06 3.46
CA ALA A 7 17.31 -7.84 3.28
C ALA A 7 17.04 -6.80 2.18
N ARG A 8 17.66 -5.61 2.28
CA ARG A 8 17.55 -4.56 1.25
C ARG A 8 17.98 -5.02 -0.15
N ARG A 9 19.02 -5.85 -0.25
CA ARG A 9 19.45 -6.42 -1.54
C ARG A 9 18.43 -7.40 -2.12
N ARG A 10 17.85 -8.28 -1.28
CA ARG A 10 16.80 -9.22 -1.72
C ARG A 10 15.55 -8.47 -2.16
N ASP A 11 15.13 -7.49 -1.38
CA ASP A 11 13.98 -6.64 -1.67
C ASP A 11 14.14 -5.91 -3.02
N ARG A 12 15.29 -5.24 -3.22
CA ARG A 12 15.61 -4.61 -4.51
C ARG A 12 15.60 -5.60 -5.68
N ARG A 13 16.08 -6.83 -5.47
CA ARG A 13 16.11 -7.88 -6.50
C ARG A 13 14.72 -8.31 -6.94
N VAL A 14 13.74 -8.34 -6.04
CA VAL A 14 12.34 -8.63 -6.37
C VAL A 14 11.82 -7.57 -7.34
N TYR A 15 11.89 -6.29 -6.94
CA TYR A 15 11.39 -5.19 -7.76
C TYR A 15 12.08 -5.09 -9.12
N THR A 16 13.42 -5.14 -9.16
CA THR A 16 14.17 -5.04 -10.42
C THR A 16 13.98 -6.24 -11.34
N ARG A 17 13.48 -7.39 -10.85
CA ARG A 17 13.23 -8.55 -11.72
C ARG A 17 11.84 -8.58 -12.27
N SER A 18 10.86 -8.15 -11.49
CA SER A 18 9.48 -8.05 -11.96
C SER A 18 9.32 -6.95 -13.00
N HIS A 19 10.00 -5.81 -12.82
CA HIS A 19 9.92 -4.68 -13.76
C HIS A 19 11.30 -4.01 -13.97
N PRO A 20 12.23 -4.68 -14.67
CA PRO A 20 13.62 -4.25 -14.77
C PRO A 20 13.77 -2.86 -15.38
N VAL A 21 13.02 -2.57 -16.44
CA VAL A 21 13.05 -1.27 -17.13
C VAL A 21 12.52 -0.16 -16.22
N LEU A 22 11.33 -0.34 -15.65
CA LEU A 22 10.69 0.67 -14.81
C LEU A 22 11.55 1.03 -13.60
N PHE A 23 12.03 0.03 -12.85
CA PHE A 23 12.85 0.29 -11.66
C PHE A 23 14.25 0.81 -11.99
N ALA A 24 14.82 0.47 -13.16
CA ALA A 24 16.05 1.10 -13.62
C ALA A 24 15.82 2.59 -13.91
N LEU A 25 14.75 2.95 -14.62
CA LEU A 25 14.39 4.35 -14.90
C LEU A 25 14.17 5.13 -13.61
N LEU A 26 13.38 4.60 -12.66
CA LEU A 26 13.18 5.21 -11.35
C LEU A 26 14.50 5.39 -10.58
N ALA A 27 15.40 4.40 -10.64
CA ALA A 27 16.69 4.48 -9.99
C ALA A 27 17.62 5.53 -10.62
N LEU A 28 17.51 5.78 -11.92
CA LEU A 28 18.28 6.80 -12.63
C LEU A 28 17.71 8.21 -12.40
N SER A 29 16.38 8.35 -12.36
CA SER A 29 15.72 9.66 -12.20
C SER A 29 15.67 10.17 -10.76
N ARG A 30 15.83 9.30 -9.75
CA ARG A 30 15.69 9.64 -8.31
C ARG A 30 16.58 10.77 -7.78
N ARG A 31 17.63 11.18 -8.51
CA ARG A 31 18.50 12.29 -8.10
C ARG A 31 17.82 13.65 -8.31
N ARG A 32 16.78 13.72 -9.14
CA ARG A 32 15.99 14.92 -9.37
C ARG A 32 14.67 14.81 -8.61
N ALA A 33 14.24 15.90 -7.98
CA ALA A 33 12.95 15.92 -7.28
C ALA A 33 11.76 15.67 -8.23
N VAL A 34 11.87 16.14 -9.47
CA VAL A 34 10.89 15.94 -10.54
C VAL A 34 11.62 15.64 -11.84
N THR A 35 11.15 14.65 -12.60
CA THR A 35 11.68 14.29 -13.92
C THR A 35 10.54 14.07 -14.89
N ARG A 36 10.60 14.71 -16.07
CA ARG A 36 9.66 14.43 -17.16
C ARG A 36 10.23 13.32 -18.04
N LEU A 37 9.43 12.30 -18.33
CA LEU A 37 9.71 11.21 -19.26
C LEU A 37 8.59 11.16 -20.30
N GLY A 38 8.82 11.76 -21.47
CA GLY A 38 7.78 11.93 -22.49
C GLY A 38 6.55 12.67 -21.95
N GLY A 39 5.38 12.04 -22.04
CA GLY A 39 4.12 12.56 -21.48
C GLY A 39 3.98 12.43 -19.96
N THR A 40 4.87 11.67 -19.30
CA THR A 40 4.74 11.33 -17.88
C THR A 40 5.64 12.21 -17.01
N VAL A 41 5.13 12.65 -15.86
CA VAL A 41 5.92 13.35 -14.84
C VAL A 41 6.16 12.42 -13.66
N LEU A 42 7.43 12.15 -13.37
CA LEU A 42 7.87 11.41 -12.19
C LEU A 42 8.19 12.40 -11.07
N VAL A 43 7.65 12.15 -9.88
CA VAL A 43 7.88 12.96 -8.69
C VAL A 43 8.56 12.10 -7.63
N HIS A 44 9.80 12.46 -7.27
CA HIS A 44 10.63 11.74 -6.28
C HIS A 44 10.85 12.54 -4.99
N GLY A 45 10.79 13.88 -5.06
CA GLY A 45 11.02 14.76 -3.92
C GLY A 45 9.79 14.91 -3.03
N GLY A 46 9.97 14.89 -1.71
CA GLY A 46 8.86 14.98 -0.76
C GLY A 46 8.01 16.25 -0.87
N GLU A 47 8.63 17.41 -1.11
CA GLU A 47 7.90 18.67 -1.31
C GLU A 47 7.09 18.64 -2.61
N ALA A 48 7.74 18.30 -3.72
CA ALA A 48 7.07 18.17 -5.02
C ALA A 48 5.92 17.14 -4.97
N TYR A 49 6.10 16.05 -4.21
CA TYR A 49 5.06 15.04 -3.99
C TYR A 49 3.87 15.61 -3.23
N ARG A 50 4.11 16.36 -2.15
CA ARG A 50 3.05 17.05 -1.40
C ARG A 50 2.32 18.04 -2.28
N GLN A 51 3.04 18.86 -3.05
CA GLN A 51 2.44 19.82 -3.98
C GLN A 51 1.57 19.11 -5.01
N ALA A 52 2.06 18.05 -5.64
CA ALA A 52 1.31 17.27 -6.63
C ALA A 52 0.01 16.71 -6.03
N LEU A 53 0.07 16.10 -4.84
CA LEU A 53 -1.12 15.49 -4.23
C LEU A 53 -2.13 16.50 -3.64
N THR A 54 -1.71 17.73 -3.34
CA THR A 54 -2.56 18.70 -2.64
C THR A 54 -2.99 19.90 -3.47
N ARG A 55 -2.26 20.23 -4.54
CA ARG A 55 -2.48 21.47 -5.31
C ARG A 55 -2.68 21.26 -6.81
N VAL A 56 -2.30 20.11 -7.35
CA VAL A 56 -2.52 19.80 -8.77
C VAL A 56 -3.88 19.10 -8.92
N PRO A 57 -4.74 19.52 -9.86
CA PRO A 57 -6.02 18.87 -10.12
C PRO A 57 -5.79 17.55 -10.87
N LEU A 58 -5.39 16.51 -10.16
CA LEU A 58 -5.20 15.17 -10.70
C LEU A 58 -6.56 14.48 -10.90
N ASP A 59 -6.78 13.95 -12.10
CA ASP A 59 -7.91 13.06 -12.37
C ASP A 59 -7.65 11.69 -11.69
N ARG A 60 -8.47 11.38 -10.67
CA ARG A 60 -8.39 10.12 -9.93
C ARG A 60 -9.11 8.96 -10.62
N THR A 61 -9.91 9.24 -11.65
CA THR A 61 -10.66 8.25 -12.42
C THR A 61 -10.00 7.90 -13.75
N ALA A 62 -8.94 8.62 -14.12
CA ALA A 62 -8.20 8.36 -15.35
C ALA A 62 -7.70 6.90 -15.44
N PRO A 63 -7.66 6.30 -16.63
CA PRO A 63 -7.13 4.95 -16.84
C PRO A 63 -5.73 4.77 -16.27
N GLY A 64 -5.49 3.62 -15.63
CA GLY A 64 -4.20 3.29 -15.02
C GLY A 64 -3.93 3.95 -13.65
N THR A 65 -4.89 4.71 -13.11
CA THR A 65 -4.86 5.18 -11.73
C THR A 65 -5.55 4.18 -10.79
N THR A 66 -5.26 4.26 -9.49
CA THR A 66 -5.95 3.43 -8.49
C THR A 66 -7.47 3.70 -8.47
N GLY A 67 -7.90 4.95 -8.65
CA GLY A 67 -9.33 5.24 -8.73
C GLY A 67 -9.95 4.76 -10.05
N GLY A 68 -9.24 4.81 -11.18
CA GLY A 68 -9.69 4.17 -12.42
C GLY A 68 -9.91 2.66 -12.25
N ALA A 69 -8.97 1.95 -11.61
CA ALA A 69 -9.15 0.53 -11.29
C ALA A 69 -10.27 0.27 -10.27
N ALA A 70 -10.45 1.17 -9.29
CA ALA A 70 -11.52 1.06 -8.32
C ALA A 70 -12.89 1.29 -8.96
N LEU A 71 -12.99 2.22 -9.92
CA LEU A 71 -14.20 2.48 -10.70
C LEU A 71 -14.62 1.24 -11.49
N GLU A 72 -13.67 0.55 -12.12
CA GLU A 72 -13.93 -0.70 -12.85
C GLU A 72 -14.44 -1.83 -11.93
N LEU A 73 -13.95 -1.90 -10.69
CA LEU A 73 -14.22 -3.01 -9.77
C LEU A 73 -15.38 -2.75 -8.79
N ALA A 74 -15.67 -1.49 -8.51
CA ALA A 74 -16.60 -1.05 -7.47
C ALA A 74 -17.64 -0.02 -7.96
N ALA A 75 -17.80 0.11 -9.28
CA ALA A 75 -18.87 0.87 -9.94
C ALA A 75 -19.03 2.34 -9.48
N GLY A 76 -17.96 3.01 -9.04
CA GLY A 76 -18.04 4.43 -8.66
C GLY A 76 -18.14 4.69 -7.16
N GLU A 77 -18.24 3.65 -6.34
CA GLU A 77 -18.55 3.78 -4.90
C GLU A 77 -17.33 3.66 -3.99
N ALA A 78 -16.15 3.41 -4.54
CA ALA A 78 -14.96 3.28 -3.74
C ALA A 78 -14.44 4.65 -3.25
N LEU A 79 -13.60 4.63 -2.22
CA LEU A 79 -13.03 5.86 -1.69
C LEU A 79 -12.05 6.53 -2.69
N PHE A 80 -11.48 5.73 -3.61
CA PHE A 80 -10.34 6.12 -4.46
C PHE A 80 -10.73 6.86 -5.74
N ASP A 81 -11.95 6.65 -6.23
CA ASP A 81 -12.58 7.28 -7.40
C ASP A 81 -13.49 8.46 -7.01
N GLN A 82 -13.88 8.60 -5.74
CA GLN A 82 -14.66 9.72 -5.24
C GLN A 82 -13.88 11.06 -5.15
N GLN A 83 -14.62 12.16 -5.28
CA GLN A 83 -14.13 13.54 -5.15
C GLN A 83 -15.02 14.38 -4.23
N GLY A 84 -14.52 15.54 -3.81
CA GLY A 84 -15.35 16.56 -3.15
C GLY A 84 -15.99 16.14 -1.82
N SER A 85 -17.26 16.48 -1.61
CA SER A 85 -17.99 16.25 -0.36
C SER A 85 -18.26 14.77 -0.08
N GLY A 86 -18.57 13.98 -1.12
CA GLY A 86 -18.76 12.53 -1.03
C GLY A 86 -17.51 11.84 -0.48
N HIS A 87 -16.35 12.14 -1.07
CA HIS A 87 -15.07 11.64 -0.57
C HIS A 87 -14.82 12.02 0.90
N ARG A 88 -15.15 13.25 1.31
CA ARG A 88 -14.98 13.68 2.71
C ARG A 88 -15.89 12.91 3.68
N ALA A 89 -17.11 12.59 3.26
CA ALA A 89 -18.05 11.83 4.07
C ALA A 89 -17.59 10.36 4.20
N ALA A 90 -17.27 9.71 3.09
CA ALA A 90 -16.75 8.34 3.07
C ALA A 90 -15.46 8.21 3.88
N ARG A 91 -14.52 9.17 3.72
CA ARG A 91 -13.28 9.23 4.51
C ARG A 91 -13.55 9.33 6.01
N ARG A 92 -14.55 10.12 6.43
CA ARG A 92 -14.93 10.23 7.85
C ARG A 92 -15.54 8.93 8.36
N ALA A 93 -16.40 8.29 7.59
CA ALA A 93 -17.01 7.01 7.97
C ALA A 93 -15.98 5.90 8.19
N VAL A 94 -14.93 5.82 7.36
CA VAL A 94 -13.86 4.83 7.54
C VAL A 94 -12.80 5.23 8.57
N ALA A 95 -12.78 6.49 9.02
CA ALA A 95 -11.77 6.98 9.95
C ALA A 95 -11.89 6.33 11.34
N ASP A 96 -13.10 6.00 11.78
CA ASP A 96 -13.35 5.36 13.07
C ASP A 96 -12.87 3.89 13.13
N PRO A 97 -13.21 3.02 12.17
CA PRO A 97 -12.68 1.65 12.14
C PRO A 97 -11.19 1.58 11.80
N LEU A 98 -10.64 2.56 11.09
CA LEU A 98 -9.20 2.62 10.75
C LEU A 98 -8.38 3.52 11.70
N GLY A 99 -9.03 4.14 12.68
CA GLY A 99 -8.41 5.02 13.67
C GLY A 99 -7.73 4.25 14.80
N ALA A 100 -7.16 4.98 15.77
CA ALA A 100 -6.43 4.37 16.87
C ALA A 100 -7.25 3.32 17.65
N ALA A 101 -8.53 3.60 17.90
CA ALA A 101 -9.44 2.66 18.57
C ALA A 101 -9.68 1.40 17.73
N GLY A 102 -9.88 1.54 16.42
CA GLY A 102 -10.02 0.42 15.49
C GLY A 102 -8.76 -0.45 15.43
N VAL A 103 -7.58 0.17 15.39
CA VAL A 103 -6.30 -0.54 15.46
C VAL A 103 -6.16 -1.32 16.77
N GLN A 104 -6.62 -0.78 17.91
CA GLN A 104 -6.61 -1.54 19.17
C GLN A 104 -7.55 -2.75 19.12
N ARG A 105 -8.70 -2.64 18.46
CA ARG A 105 -9.63 -3.78 18.26
C ARG A 105 -9.07 -4.85 17.33
N LEU A 106 -8.25 -4.46 16.33
CA LEU A 106 -7.60 -5.39 15.41
C LEU A 106 -6.38 -6.10 16.02
N ARG A 107 -5.76 -5.52 17.05
CA ARG A 107 -4.53 -6.05 17.64
C ARG A 107 -4.63 -7.50 18.12
N PRO A 108 -5.72 -7.96 18.79
CA PRO A 108 -5.89 -9.37 19.13
C PRO A 108 -5.95 -10.29 17.89
N VAL A 109 -6.66 -9.87 16.83
CA VAL A 109 -6.75 -10.63 15.56
C VAL A 109 -5.37 -10.80 14.93
N TRP A 110 -4.58 -9.73 14.89
CA TRP A 110 -3.22 -9.81 14.37
C TRP A 110 -2.31 -10.68 15.22
N ARG A 111 -2.41 -10.58 16.55
CA ARG A 111 -1.61 -11.39 17.48
C ARG A 111 -1.87 -12.88 17.27
N GLU A 112 -3.13 -13.29 17.14
CA GLU A 112 -3.46 -14.70 16.93
C GLU A 112 -2.78 -15.27 15.67
N VAL A 113 -2.88 -14.55 14.54
CA VAL A 113 -2.22 -14.94 13.29
C VAL A 113 -0.71 -14.94 13.46
N LEU A 114 -0.14 -13.88 14.04
CA LEU A 114 1.30 -13.74 14.21
C LEU A 114 1.86 -14.84 15.11
N ASP A 115 1.29 -15.05 16.30
CA ASP A 115 1.75 -16.04 17.28
C ASP A 115 1.82 -17.44 16.66
N ARG A 116 0.77 -17.84 15.92
CA ARG A 116 0.74 -19.12 15.19
C ARG A 116 1.79 -19.18 14.08
N ARG A 117 1.88 -18.14 13.24
CA ARG A 117 2.67 -18.18 12.00
C ARG A 117 4.15 -17.90 12.20
N ILE A 118 4.53 -17.19 13.27
CA ILE A 118 5.93 -16.87 13.59
C ILE A 118 6.56 -17.85 14.59
N ALA A 119 5.78 -18.73 15.24
CA ALA A 119 6.28 -19.77 16.12
C ALA A 119 7.49 -20.57 15.57
N PRO A 120 7.58 -20.90 14.25
CA PRO A 120 8.76 -21.56 13.70
C PRO A 120 10.08 -20.81 13.93
N LEU A 121 10.06 -19.47 14.01
CA LEU A 121 11.26 -18.66 14.28
C LEU A 121 11.86 -18.99 15.65
N GLY A 122 11.02 -19.31 16.65
CA GLY A 122 11.48 -19.71 17.99
C GLY A 122 12.25 -21.02 18.01
N ALA A 123 12.05 -21.86 16.98
CA ALA A 123 12.79 -23.10 16.75
C ALA A 123 13.95 -22.92 15.74
N GLY A 124 14.31 -21.68 15.39
CA GLY A 124 15.37 -21.38 14.42
C GLY A 124 15.01 -21.72 12.96
N ARG A 125 13.73 -21.94 12.65
CA ARG A 125 13.26 -22.24 11.29
C ARG A 125 12.81 -20.97 10.56
N ASP A 126 12.83 -21.02 9.23
CA ASP A 126 12.36 -19.93 8.38
C ASP A 126 10.83 -19.82 8.35
N VAL A 127 10.33 -18.62 8.08
CA VAL A 127 8.90 -18.32 7.86
C VAL A 127 8.71 -17.76 6.46
N ASP A 128 7.76 -18.31 5.72
CA ASP A 128 7.31 -17.73 4.46
C ASP A 128 6.37 -16.54 4.75
N LEU A 129 6.82 -15.34 4.35
CA LEU A 129 6.11 -14.09 4.55
C LEU A 129 4.90 -13.93 3.62
N VAL A 130 4.87 -14.61 2.47
CA VAL A 130 3.75 -14.49 1.52
C VAL A 130 2.44 -15.03 2.10
N PRO A 131 2.34 -16.30 2.55
CA PRO A 131 1.12 -16.82 3.15
C PRO A 131 0.79 -16.11 4.46
N LEU A 132 1.80 -15.70 5.26
CA LEU A 132 1.58 -14.88 6.45
C LEU A 132 0.91 -13.54 6.11
N ALA A 133 1.44 -12.80 5.14
CA ALA A 133 0.88 -11.51 4.73
C ALA A 133 -0.54 -11.66 4.17
N ARG A 134 -0.80 -12.73 3.39
CA ARG A 134 -2.15 -13.01 2.86
C ARG A 134 -3.15 -13.31 3.98
N GLU A 135 -2.79 -14.16 4.92
CA GLU A 135 -3.63 -14.54 6.06
C GLU A 135 -3.91 -13.33 6.97
N LEU A 136 -2.88 -12.54 7.27
CA LEU A 136 -3.01 -11.34 8.11
C LEU A 136 -3.88 -10.27 7.42
N ALA A 137 -3.71 -10.04 6.11
CA ALA A 137 -4.54 -9.12 5.35
C ALA A 137 -6.00 -9.59 5.31
N GLY A 138 -6.25 -10.88 5.05
CA GLY A 138 -7.59 -11.45 5.04
C GLY A 138 -8.29 -11.34 6.39
N ALA A 139 -7.60 -11.70 7.47
CA ALA A 139 -8.13 -11.57 8.83
C ALA A 139 -8.44 -10.11 9.19
N THR A 140 -7.61 -9.16 8.74
CA THR A 140 -7.83 -7.72 8.93
C THR A 140 -9.09 -7.26 8.21
N VAL A 141 -9.25 -7.60 6.93
CA VAL A 141 -10.43 -7.20 6.15
C VAL A 141 -11.70 -7.83 6.70
N ARG A 142 -11.66 -9.12 7.05
CA ARG A 142 -12.81 -9.81 7.66
C ARG A 142 -13.26 -9.12 8.94
N ALA A 143 -12.31 -8.79 9.83
CA ALA A 143 -12.62 -8.12 11.09
C ALA A 143 -13.10 -6.67 10.90
N LEU A 144 -12.67 -5.98 9.83
CA LEU A 144 -13.15 -4.64 9.51
C LEU A 144 -14.56 -4.61 8.90
N LEU A 145 -14.96 -5.69 8.23
CA LEU A 145 -16.25 -5.80 7.55
C LEU A 145 -17.30 -6.55 8.37
N ASP A 146 -16.98 -6.96 9.61
CA ASP A 146 -17.80 -7.86 10.44
C ASP A 146 -18.27 -9.10 9.66
N ALA A 147 -17.45 -9.60 8.74
CA ALA A 147 -17.83 -10.71 7.87
C ALA A 147 -17.78 -12.05 8.63
N PRO A 148 -18.77 -12.95 8.40
CA PRO A 148 -18.80 -14.26 9.04
C PRO A 148 -17.59 -15.11 8.66
N GLY A 149 -17.29 -16.10 9.51
CA GLY A 149 -16.11 -16.96 9.41
C GLY A 149 -16.31 -18.26 8.68
#